data_AF-A0A959V3N3-F1
#
_entry.id   AF-A0A959V3N3-F1
#
_cell.length_a   1.000
_cell.length_b   1.000
_cell.length_c   1.000
_cell.angle_alpha   90.00
_cell.angle_beta   90.00
_cell.angle_gamma   90.00
#
_symmetry.space_group_name_H-M   'P 1'
#
loop_
_entity.id
_entity.type
_entity.pdbx_description
1 polymer ?
#
loop_
_entity_poly.entity_id
_entity_poly.type
_entity_poly.pdbx_seq_one_letter_code
_entity_poly.pdbx_strand_id
1 'polypeptide(L)' 'AIREHRRLTHLFLNTDDPIYALSRIGVELEAHIRFEERVLFQRVQEVASEAQLEWIDRLHGLMKDE' A
#
# COMPACT_ATOMS: atom_id res chain seq x y z
N ALA A 1 -0.93 -2.92 7.00
CA ALA A 1 -0.20 -3.32 5.78
C ALA A 1 -0.23 -4.83 5.52
N ILE A 2 0.70 -5.65 6.01
CA ILE A 2 0.88 -7.06 5.54
C ILE A 2 -0.40 -7.91 5.54
N ARG A 3 -1.20 -7.83 6.60
CA ARG A 3 -2.47 -8.57 6.69
C ARG A 3 -3.51 -8.08 5.68
N GLU A 4 -3.55 -6.78 5.41
CA GLU A 4 -4.46 -6.19 4.40
C GLU A 4 -4.04 -6.59 3.00
N HIS A 5 -2.73 -6.58 2.70
CA HIS A 5 -2.21 -7.10 1.43
C HIS A 5 -2.64 -8.54 1.19
N ARG A 6 -2.50 -9.44 2.18
CA ARG A 6 -2.95 -10.83 2.05
C ARG A 6 -4.45 -10.94 1.74
N ARG A 7 -5.29 -10.11 2.39
CA ARG A 7 -6.73 -10.07 2.10
C ARG A 7 -7.02 -9.57 0.70
N LEU A 8 -6.37 -8.49 0.27
CA LEU A 8 -6.50 -7.95 -1.08
C LEU A 8 -6.07 -8.99 -2.12
N THR A 9 -4.92 -9.64 -1.94
CA THR A 9 -4.47 -10.73 -2.82
C THR A 9 -5.50 -11.85 -2.94
N HIS A 10 -6.10 -12.27 -1.82
CA HIS A 10 -7.15 -13.30 -1.86
C HIS A 10 -8.38 -12.84 -2.64
N LEU A 11 -8.80 -11.57 -2.49
CA LEU A 11 -9.91 -11.01 -3.23
C LEU A 11 -9.61 -10.88 -4.74
N PHE A 12 -8.41 -10.44 -5.11
CA PHE A 12 -7.99 -10.34 -6.52
C PHE A 12 -7.88 -11.69 -7.21
N LEU A 13 -7.60 -12.77 -6.46
CA LEU A 13 -7.49 -14.12 -6.98
C LEU A 13 -8.79 -14.93 -6.86
N ASN A 14 -9.87 -14.35 -6.31
CA ASN A 14 -11.14 -15.05 -6.19
C ASN A 14 -11.84 -15.16 -7.55
N THR A 15 -12.12 -16.39 -7.97
CA THR A 15 -12.81 -16.69 -9.24
C THR A 15 -14.25 -17.17 -9.06
N ASP A 16 -14.66 -17.46 -7.83
CA ASP A 16 -15.93 -18.12 -7.53
C ASP A 16 -17.11 -17.14 -7.46
N ASP A 17 -16.87 -15.92 -6.95
CA ASP A 17 -17.87 -14.85 -6.88
C ASP A 17 -17.25 -13.49 -7.25
N PRO A 18 -17.15 -13.19 -8.56
CA PRO A 18 -16.53 -11.96 -9.03
C PRO A 18 -17.26 -10.69 -8.57
N ILE A 19 -18.58 -10.74 -8.40
CA ILE A 19 -19.37 -9.56 -7.99
C ILE A 19 -19.06 -9.21 -6.54
N TYR A 20 -19.07 -10.21 -5.65
CA TYR A 20 -18.66 -10.03 -4.27
C TYR A 20 -17.20 -9.56 -4.18
N ALA A 21 -16.30 -10.23 -4.91
CA ALA A 21 -14.88 -9.90 -4.90
C ALA A 21 -14.63 -8.44 -5.31
N LEU A 22 -15.20 -7.98 -6.43
CA LEU A 22 -15.07 -6.60 -6.91
C LEU A 22 -15.59 -5.57 -5.92
N SER A 23 -16.77 -5.83 -5.32
CA SER A 23 -17.33 -4.93 -4.30
C SER A 23 -16.43 -4.83 -3.07
N ARG A 24 -15.86 -5.95 -2.61
CA ARG A 24 -14.97 -5.99 -1.46
C ARG A 24 -13.59 -5.40 -1.73
N ILE A 25 -13.06 -5.56 -2.94
CA ILE A 25 -11.77 -4.97 -3.35
C ILE A 25 -11.83 -3.45 -3.15
N GLY A 26 -12.89 -2.79 -3.64
CA GLY A 26 -13.03 -1.33 -3.49
C GLY A 26 -12.97 -0.88 -2.03
N VAL A 27 -13.74 -1.53 -1.15
CA VAL A 27 -13.81 -1.21 0.28
C VAL A 27 -12.46 -1.44 0.97
N GLU A 28 -11.85 -2.61 0.78
CA GLU A 28 -10.59 -2.96 1.44
C GLU A 28 -9.43 -2.11 0.92
N LEU A 29 -9.43 -1.77 -0.38
CA LEU A 29 -8.37 -0.97 -0.99
C LEU A 29 -8.44 0.49 -0.52
N GLU A 30 -9.62 1.09 -0.43
CA GLU A 30 -9.78 2.44 0.13
C GLU A 30 -9.31 2.48 1.58
N ALA A 31 -9.75 1.52 2.40
CA ALA A 31 -9.35 1.45 3.81
C ALA A 31 -7.82 1.28 3.96
N HIS A 32 -7.22 0.44 3.11
CA HIS A 32 -5.79 0.19 3.10
C HIS A 32 -4.98 1.44 2.71
N ILE A 33 -5.31 2.09 1.59
CA ILE A 33 -4.64 3.32 1.14
C ILE A 33 -4.75 4.41 2.21
N ARG A 34 -5.94 4.62 2.78
CA ARG A 34 -6.15 5.63 3.83
C ARG A 34 -5.31 5.36 5.08
N PHE A 35 -5.17 4.09 5.47
CA PHE A 35 -4.29 3.71 6.59
C PHE A 35 -2.82 4.01 6.25
N GLU A 36 -2.38 3.64 5.05
CA GLU A 36 -0.99 3.85 4.63
C GLU A 36 -0.65 5.34 4.61
N GLU A 37 -1.45 6.16 3.94
CA GLU A 37 -1.21 7.60 3.80
C GLU A 37 -1.29 8.36 5.12
N ARG A 38 -2.32 8.08 5.95
CA ARG A 38 -2.61 8.90 7.13
C ARG A 38 -1.88 8.44 8.39
N VAL A 39 -1.43 7.20 8.42
CA VAL A 39 -0.84 6.60 9.64
C VAL A 39 0.53 6.05 9.36
N LEU A 40 0.67 5.10 8.42
CA LEU A 40 1.92 4.38 8.23
C LEU A 40 3.02 5.29 7.68
N PHE A 41 2.76 6.03 6.60
CA PHE A 41 3.76 6.86 5.95
C PHE A 41 4.20 8.02 6.83
N GLN A 42 3.26 8.67 7.54
CA GLN A 42 3.58 9.68 8.54
C GLN A 42 4.54 9.11 9.60
N ARG A 43 4.24 7.92 10.13
CA ARG A 43 5.09 7.29 11.13
C ARG A 43 6.46 6.90 10.60
N VAL A 44 6.56 6.48 9.34
CA VAL A 44 7.85 6.19 8.69
C VAL A 44 8.66 7.47 8.54
N GLN A 45 8.07 8.56 8.09
CA GLN A 45 8.75 9.86 7.93
C GLN A 45 9.27 10.43 9.26
N GLU A 46 8.57 10.21 10.36
CA GLU A 46 9.01 10.63 11.71
C GLU A 46 10.26 9.89 12.21
N VAL A 47 10.48 8.64 11.77
CA VAL A 47 11.53 7.75 12.31
C VAL A 47 12.70 7.58 11.34
N ALA A 48 12.44 7.68 10.03
CA ALA A 48 13.45 7.49 9.00
C ALA A 48 14.48 8.63 8.98
N SER A 49 15.74 8.29 8.69
CA SER A 49 16.75 9.29 8.37
C SER A 49 16.57 9.81 6.94
N GLU A 50 17.17 10.97 6.65
CA GLU A 50 17.17 11.56 5.31
C GLU A 50 17.70 10.59 4.24
N ALA A 51 18.80 9.90 4.51
CA ALA A 51 19.34 8.87 3.59
C ALA A 51 18.38 7.69 3.36
N GLN A 52 17.57 7.32 4.36
CA GLN A 52 16.55 6.27 4.20
C GLN A 52 15.36 6.75 3.38
N LEU A 53 14.96 8.02 3.53
CA LEU A 53 13.91 8.63 2.72
C LEU A 53 14.35 8.78 1.25
N GLU A 54 15.58 9.25 1.00
CA GLU A 54 16.15 9.29 -0.35
C GLU A 54 16.18 7.91 -1.01
N TRP A 55 16.53 6.87 -0.23
CA TRP A 55 16.52 5.50 -0.74
C TRP A 55 15.11 5.04 -1.15
N ILE A 56 14.09 5.39 -0.37
CA ILE A 56 12.69 5.13 -0.71
C ILE A 56 12.29 5.88 -2.01
N ASP A 57 12.70 7.14 -2.15
CA ASP A 57 12.38 7.95 -3.33
C ASP A 57 13.02 7.38 -4.61
N ARG A 58 14.26 6.90 -4.52
CA ARG A 58 14.91 6.19 -5.64
C ARG A 58 14.21 4.89 -5.97
N LEU A 59 13.84 4.09 -4.97
CA LEU A 59 13.13 2.82 -5.17
C LEU A 59 11.80 3.02 -5.90
N HIS A 60 11.09 4.11 -5.62
CA HIS A 60 9.83 4.47 -6.28
C HIS A 60 10.01 5.29 -7.56
N GLY A 61 11.25 5.56 -8.00
CA GLY A 61 11.54 6.31 -9.23
C GLY A 61 11.16 7.79 -9.16
N LEU A 62 10.96 8.34 -7.96
CA LEU A 62 10.72 9.76 -7.71
C LEU A 62 12.00 10.59 -7.89
N MET A 63 13.15 9.93 -7.74
CA MET A 63 14.46 10.46 -8.10
C MET A 63 15.08 9.56 -9.18
N LYS A 64 15.58 10.16 -10.26
CA LYS A 64 16.42 9.45 -11.23
C LYS A 64 17.87 9.60 -10.81
N ASP A 65 18.63 8.51 -10.87
CA ASP A 65 20.10 8.60 -10.77
C ASP A 65 20.59 9.36 -12.03
N GLU A 66 21.23 10.52 -11.81
CA GLU A 66 21.91 11.30 -12.86
C GLU A 66 23.20 10.64 -13.34
#